data_AF-A0A963NYP9-F1
#
_entry.id   AF-A0A963NYP9-F1
#
_cell.length_a   1.000
_cell.length_b   1.000
_cell.length_c   1.000
_cell.angle_alpha   90.00
_cell.angle_beta   90.00
_cell.angle_gamma   90.00
#
_symmetry.space_group_name_H-M   'P 1'
#
loop_
_entity.id
_entity.type
_entity.pdbx_description
1 polymer ?
#
loop_
_entity_poly.entity_id
_entity_poly.type
_entity_poly.pdbx_seq_one_letter_code
_entity_poly.pdbx_strand_id
1 'polypeptide(L)'
;TGLHESTVSRATSQKYVATPHGTFPLKYFFSTAIASNDGGAEHSAEVIRLQIKRLIHDEDPQAVLSDDQIVGRLEGLGIAIARRTVAKYRESLGIASSTQRRRSKALGR
;
A
#
# COMPACT_ATOMS: atom_id res chain seq x y z
N THR A 1 30.96 -9.04 5.43
CA THR A 1 31.06 -7.90 6.36
C THR A 1 29.66 -7.53 6.83
N GLY A 2 29.15 -8.29 7.80
CA GLY A 2 27.72 -8.26 8.17
C GLY A 2 27.44 -7.25 9.26
N LEU A 3 26.80 -6.14 8.89
CA LEU A 3 26.29 -5.16 9.84
C LEU A 3 25.14 -5.80 10.62
N HIS A 4 25.27 -5.87 11.95
CA HIS A 4 24.22 -6.41 12.79
C HIS A 4 23.02 -5.46 12.83
N GLU A 5 21.81 -5.99 12.89
CA GLU A 5 20.57 -5.19 12.95
C GLU A 5 20.62 -4.15 14.08
N SER A 6 21.16 -4.52 15.23
CA SER A 6 21.36 -3.62 16.37
C SER A 6 22.23 -2.40 16.04
N THR A 7 23.16 -2.54 15.11
CA THR A 7 24.04 -1.47 14.65
C THR A 7 23.29 -0.52 13.72
N VAL A 8 22.44 -1.05 12.83
CA VAL A 8 21.57 -0.23 11.96
C VAL A 8 20.52 0.53 12.78
N SER A 9 19.92 -0.13 13.77
CA SER A 9 18.90 0.45 14.65
C SER A 9 19.46 1.62 15.47
N ARG A 10 20.66 1.47 16.05
CA ARG A 10 21.34 2.57 16.77
C ARG A 10 21.75 3.71 15.84
N ALA A 11 22.27 3.40 14.66
CA ALA A 11 22.73 4.40 13.71
C ALA A 11 21.60 5.28 13.15
N THR A 12 20.39 4.71 13.03
CA THR A 12 19.21 5.39 12.47
C THR A 12 18.35 6.07 13.53
N SER A 13 18.52 5.71 14.81
CA SER A 13 17.86 6.36 15.94
C SER A 13 18.28 7.83 16.05
N GLN A 14 17.32 8.73 16.24
CA GLN A 14 17.50 10.19 16.34
C GLN A 14 18.09 10.89 15.10
N LYS A 15 18.15 10.22 13.95
CA LYS A 15 18.50 10.85 12.68
C LYS A 15 17.24 11.16 11.88
N TYR A 16 17.28 12.26 11.12
CA TYR A 16 16.18 12.74 10.31
C TYR A 16 16.68 13.03 8.90
N VAL A 17 15.83 12.77 7.91
CA VAL A 17 16.08 13.02 6.49
C VAL A 17 15.15 14.11 6.03
N ALA A 18 15.72 15.20 5.53
CA ALA A 18 14.97 16.20 4.80
C ALA A 18 14.72 15.69 3.38
N THR A 19 13.45 15.65 2.99
CA THR A 19 13.01 15.35 1.63
C THR A 19 12.29 16.58 1.07
N PRO A 20 12.13 16.70 -0.26
CA PRO A 20 11.34 17.78 -0.87
C PRO A 20 9.89 17.87 -0.35
N HIS A 21 9.38 16.82 0.27
CA HIS A 21 8.03 16.73 0.83
C HIS A 21 7.98 16.83 2.37
N GLY A 22 9.11 17.14 3.03
CA GLY A 22 9.20 17.30 4.48
C GLY A 22 10.32 16.48 5.12
N THR A 23 10.43 16.58 6.45
CA THR A 23 11.48 15.93 7.24
C THR A 23 10.94 14.69 7.95
N PHE A 24 11.55 13.53 7.69
CA PHE A 24 11.12 12.25 8.25
C PHE A 24 12.21 11.60 9.10
N PRO A 25 11.88 10.94 10.23
CA PRO A 25 12.85 10.15 10.97
C PRO A 25 13.50 9.09 10.06
N LEU A 26 14.83 8.97 10.07
CA LEU A 26 15.58 8.07 9.20
C LEU A 26 15.14 6.60 9.36
N LYS A 27 14.76 6.20 10.58
CA LYS A 27 14.18 4.88 10.90
C LYS A 27 12.92 4.53 10.07
N TYR A 28 12.21 5.53 9.54
CA TYR A 28 11.04 5.33 8.68
C TYR A 28 11.39 4.57 7.39
N PHE A 29 12.64 4.66 6.93
CA PHE A 29 13.12 4.05 5.69
C PHE A 29 13.79 2.69 5.89
N PHE A 30 14.01 2.27 7.14
CA PHE A 30 14.63 0.99 7.48
C PHE A 30 13.59 0.08 8.15
N SER A 31 12.79 -0.59 7.33
CA SER A 31 11.90 -1.66 7.77
C SER A 31 12.19 -2.90 6.94
N THR A 32 12.92 -3.85 7.51
CA THR A 32 12.60 -5.25 7.21
C THR A 32 11.14 -5.44 7.59
N ALA A 33 10.35 -5.87 6.62
CA ALA A 33 8.93 -6.05 6.74
C ALA A 33 8.58 -6.88 8.00
N ILE A 34 7.47 -6.50 8.65
CA ILE A 34 6.71 -7.29 9.62
C ILE A 34 7.34 -7.44 11.02
N ALA A 35 6.86 -6.63 11.98
CA ALA A 35 6.17 -7.11 13.18
C ALA A 35 6.01 -5.95 14.19
N SER A 36 4.76 -5.57 14.45
CA SER A 36 4.22 -5.14 15.75
C SER A 36 5.11 -4.24 16.63
N ASN A 37 4.78 -2.98 16.89
CA ASN A 37 3.71 -2.62 17.83
C ASN A 37 3.46 -1.10 17.72
N ASP A 38 2.19 -0.69 17.58
CA ASP A 38 1.70 0.64 17.96
C ASP A 38 1.93 1.87 17.04
N GLY A 39 2.09 1.68 15.72
CA GLY A 39 1.96 2.81 14.77
C GLY A 39 2.35 2.56 13.31
N GLY A 40 3.17 1.53 13.04
CA GLY A 40 3.60 1.19 11.68
C GLY A 40 2.54 0.49 10.81
N ALA A 41 1.56 -0.17 11.45
CA ALA A 41 0.46 -0.84 10.74
C ALA A 41 -0.49 0.17 10.10
N GLU A 42 -0.74 1.30 10.75
CA GLU A 42 -1.60 2.38 10.24
C GLU A 42 -0.99 3.02 8.99
N HIS A 43 0.31 3.34 9.02
CA HIS A 43 1.02 3.87 7.87
C HIS A 43 1.07 2.88 6.70
N SER A 44 1.32 1.60 6.97
CA SER A 44 1.30 0.56 5.94
C SER A 44 -0.10 0.41 5.33
N ALA A 45 -1.15 0.43 6.15
CA ALA A 45 -2.53 0.32 5.67
C ALA A 45 -2.93 1.51 4.81
N GLU A 46 -2.54 2.73 5.17
CA GLU A 46 -2.85 3.93 4.41
C GLU A 46 -2.14 3.95 3.04
N VAL A 47 -0.87 3.56 3.00
CA VAL A 47 -0.13 3.41 1.73
C VAL A 47 -0.79 2.37 0.82
N ILE A 48 -1.23 1.25 1.39
CA ILE A 48 -1.93 0.20 0.63
C ILE A 48 -3.28 0.72 0.10
N ARG A 49 -4.07 1.43 0.93
CA ARG A 49 -5.33 2.05 0.49
C ARG A 49 -5.10 3.03 -0.66
N LEU A 50 -4.09 3.87 -0.56
CA LEU A 50 -3.74 4.83 -1.61
C LEU A 50 -3.35 4.13 -2.92
N GLN A 51 -2.57 3.04 -2.84
CA GLN A 51 -2.23 2.24 -4.01
C GLN A 51 -3.44 1.55 -4.64
N ILE A 52 -4.33 0.95 -3.83
CA ILE A 52 -5.59 0.38 -4.32
C ILE A 52 -6.42 1.45 -5.04
N LYS A 53 -6.55 2.65 -4.44
CA LYS A 53 -7.26 3.77 -5.05
C LYS A 53 -6.65 4.17 -6.39
N ARG A 54 -5.31 4.27 -6.47
CA ARG A 54 -4.59 4.62 -7.70
C ARG A 54 -4.77 3.56 -8.79
N LEU A 55 -4.61 2.28 -8.45
CA LEU A 55 -4.81 1.18 -9.39
C LEU A 55 -6.22 1.16 -9.99
N ILE A 56 -7.24 1.43 -9.17
CA ILE A 56 -8.63 1.48 -9.62
C ILE A 56 -8.93 2.78 -10.40
N HIS A 57 -8.32 3.90 -10.03
CA HIS A 57 -8.44 5.15 -10.76
C HIS A 57 -7.85 5.05 -12.17
N ASP A 58 -6.68 4.43 -12.29
CA ASP A 58 -5.93 4.27 -13.54
C ASP A 58 -6.37 3.02 -14.33
N GLU A 59 -7.45 2.33 -13.92
CA GLU A 59 -7.93 1.13 -14.60
C GLU A 59 -8.63 1.46 -15.92
N ASP A 60 -8.37 0.65 -16.94
CA ASP A 60 -9.05 0.74 -18.23
C ASP A 60 -10.57 0.47 -18.05
N PRO A 61 -11.46 1.36 -18.54
CA PRO A 61 -12.90 1.12 -18.51
C PRO A 61 -13.35 -0.19 -19.16
N GLN A 62 -12.64 -0.67 -20.18
CA GLN A 62 -12.91 -1.95 -20.86
C GLN A 62 -12.31 -3.15 -20.10
N ALA A 63 -11.31 -2.92 -19.25
CA ALA A 63 -10.63 -3.94 -18.47
C ALA A 63 -10.54 -3.60 -16.97
N VAL A 64 -11.72 -3.45 -16.35
CA VAL A 64 -11.86 -3.21 -14.89
C VAL A 64 -11.15 -4.29 -14.09
N LEU A 65 -10.30 -3.85 -13.14
CA LEU A 65 -9.48 -4.74 -12.32
C LEU A 65 -10.33 -5.45 -11.26
N SER A 66 -10.20 -6.77 -11.18
CA SER A 66 -10.73 -7.55 -10.06
C SER A 66 -9.86 -7.38 -8.81
N ASP A 67 -10.43 -7.69 -7.64
CA ASP A 67 -9.67 -7.67 -6.38
C ASP A 67 -8.47 -8.64 -6.46
N ASP A 68 -8.57 -9.75 -7.19
CA ASP A 68 -7.46 -10.68 -7.43
C ASP A 68 -6.37 -10.10 -8.33
N GLN A 69 -6.74 -9.33 -9.36
CA GLN A 69 -5.77 -8.63 -10.21
C GLN A 69 -5.05 -7.51 -9.45
N ILE A 70 -5.75 -6.83 -8.53
CA ILE A 70 -5.15 -5.82 -7.65
C ILE A 70 -4.14 -6.48 -6.71
N VAL A 71 -4.45 -7.66 -6.15
CA VAL A 71 -3.48 -8.44 -5.36
C VAL A 71 -2.23 -8.73 -6.20
N GLY A 72 -2.36 -9.29 -7.40
CA GLY A 72 -1.20 -9.59 -8.25
C GLY A 72 -0.36 -8.36 -8.60
N ARG A 73 -0.99 -7.20 -8.81
CA ARG A 73 -0.29 -5.92 -9.04
C ARG A 73 0.49 -5.46 -7.80
N LEU A 74 -0.10 -5.63 -6.61
CA LEU A 74 0.54 -5.30 -5.33
C LEU A 74 1.68 -6.27 -5.00
N GLU A 75 1.53 -7.56 -5.29
CA GLU A 75 2.58 -8.57 -5.17
C GLU A 75 3.77 -8.25 -6.06
N GLY A 76 3.53 -7.78 -7.30
CA GLY A 76 4.58 -7.27 -8.19
C GLY A 76 5.35 -6.06 -7.64
N LEU A 77 4.77 -5.33 -6.67
CA LEU A 77 5.41 -4.24 -5.92
C LEU A 77 6.05 -4.70 -4.59
N GLY A 78 6.08 -6.01 -4.33
CA GLY A 78 6.58 -6.59 -3.08
C GLY A 78 5.61 -6.52 -1.90
N ILE A 79 4.33 -6.18 -2.15
CA ILE A 79 3.31 -6.06 -1.11
C ILE A 79 2.44 -7.33 -1.12
N ALA A 80 2.77 -8.28 -0.25
CA ALA A 80 1.95 -9.47 -0.06
C ALA A 80 0.70 -9.13 0.76
N ILE A 81 -0.48 -9.25 0.13
CA ILE A 81 -1.76 -8.94 0.78
C ILE A 81 -2.85 -9.92 0.33
N ALA A 82 -3.66 -10.38 1.26
CA ALA A 82 -4.80 -11.23 0.95
C ALA A 82 -5.91 -10.45 0.23
N ARG A 83 -6.56 -11.11 -0.74
CA ARG A 83 -7.74 -10.59 -1.46
C ARG A 83 -8.82 -10.01 -0.54
N ARG A 84 -9.12 -10.68 0.59
CA ARG A 84 -10.12 -10.20 1.56
C ARG A 84 -9.74 -8.84 2.17
N THR A 85 -8.45 -8.60 2.38
CA THR A 85 -7.94 -7.32 2.89
C THR A 85 -8.04 -6.23 1.84
N VAL A 86 -7.75 -6.54 0.57
CA VAL A 86 -7.98 -5.63 -0.55
C VAL A 86 -9.46 -5.23 -0.65
N ALA A 87 -10.37 -6.21 -0.58
CA ALA A 87 -11.82 -5.95 -0.60
C ALA A 87 -12.26 -5.03 0.56
N LYS A 88 -11.81 -5.32 1.79
CA LYS A 88 -12.07 -4.49 2.97
C LYS A 88 -11.57 -3.05 2.79
N TYR A 89 -10.36 -2.88 2.25
CA TYR A 89 -9.80 -1.55 2.01
C TYR A 89 -10.52 -0.81 0.89
N ARG A 90 -10.87 -1.49 -0.20
CA ARG A 90 -11.69 -0.94 -1.29
C ARG A 90 -13.04 -0.43 -0.76
N GLU A 91 -13.71 -1.21 0.07
CA GLU A 91 -14.98 -0.84 0.70
C GLU A 91 -14.83 0.35 1.64
N SER A 92 -13.75 0.40 2.45
CA SER A 92 -13.47 1.55 3.31
C SER A 92 -13.23 2.85 2.53
N LEU A 93 -12.82 2.75 1.26
CA LEU A 93 -12.63 3.88 0.36
C LEU A 93 -13.93 4.25 -0.40
N GLY A 94 -15.05 3.57 -0.16
CA GLY A 94 -16.31 3.80 -0.86
C GLY A 94 -16.31 3.32 -2.32
N ILE A 95 -15.35 2.48 -2.71
CA ILE A 95 -15.19 2.04 -4.09
C ILE A 95 -16.02 0.76 -4.31
N ALA A 96 -16.89 0.78 -5.32
CA ALA A 96 -17.73 -0.35 -5.70
C ALA A 96 -16.92 -1.59 -6.13
N SER A 97 -17.54 -2.77 -6.08
CA SER A 97 -16.91 -4.02 -6.51
C SER A 97 -16.56 -3.98 -7.99
N SER A 98 -15.61 -4.81 -8.43
CA SER A 98 -15.22 -4.88 -9.85
C SER A 98 -16.40 -5.20 -10.79
N THR A 99 -17.37 -6.01 -10.33
CA THR A 99 -18.59 -6.32 -11.11
C THR A 99 -19.49 -5.09 -11.27
N GLN A 100 -19.67 -4.32 -10.20
CA GLN A 100 -20.45 -3.08 -10.23
C GLN A 100 -19.75 -2.00 -11.06
N ARG A 101 -18.43 -1.82 -10.91
CA ARG A 101 -17.63 -0.88 -11.71
C ARG A 101 -17.65 -1.22 -13.19
N ARG A 102 -17.56 -2.51 -13.54
CA ARG A 102 -17.69 -2.98 -14.93
C ARG A 102 -19.05 -2.60 -15.50
N ARG A 103 -20.13 -2.83 -14.74
CA ARG A 103 -21.48 -2.47 -15.17
C ARG A 103 -21.67 -0.95 -15.30
N SER A 104 -21.18 -0.16 -14.34
CA SER A 104 -21.34 1.30 -14.37
C SER A 104 -20.56 1.94 -15.52
N LYS A 105 -19.34 1.47 -15.79
CA LYS A 105 -18.51 1.96 -16.89
C LYS A 105 -19.04 1.51 -18.25
N ALA A 106 -19.62 0.30 -18.35
CA ALA A 106 -20.30 -0.16 -19.55
C ALA A 106 -21.61 0.59 -19.84
N LEU A 107 -22.32 1.04 -18.80
CA LEU A 107 -23.57 1.82 -18.94
C LEU A 107 -23.35 3.32 -19.18
N GLY A 108 -22.11 3.81 -19.16
CA GLY A 108 -21.79 5.18 -19.54
C GLY A 108 -22.30 6.25 -18.56
N ARG A 109 -21.48 6.54 -17.56
CA ARG A 109 -21.33 7.91 -17.02
C ARG A 109 -19.86 8.29 -17.13
#